data_AF-A0A2W5YBM3-F1
#
_entry.id   AF-A0A2W5YBM3-F1
#
_cell.length_a   1.000
_cell.length_b   1.000
_cell.length_c   1.000
_cell.angle_alpha   90.00
_cell.angle_beta   90.00
_cell.angle_gamma   90.00
#
_symmetry.space_group_name_H-M   'P 1'
#
loop_
_entity.id
_entity.type
_entity.pdbx_description
1 polymer ?
#
loop_
_entity_poly.entity_id
_entity_poly.type
_entity_poly.pdbx_seq_one_letter_code
_entity_poly.pdbx_strand_id
1 'polypeptide(L)'
;MIRAICGYVSVKAMARIEDANTDIGRLELETRRRHIEQSRQGQLIRATDEMIAELEELNVRGSDRVPAALRRHAEAVLSALPPTEEPLEARYRVDAMMEVLYRAQELLFQQRPKIKGRQASPSGTPPGQSELTAQLGSGRFRRTAA
;
A
#
# COMPACT_ATOMS: atom_id res chain seq x y z
N MET A 1 1.43 32.43 -43.11
CA MET A 1 1.27 31.01 -42.74
C MET A 1 1.92 30.60 -41.42
N ILE A 2 3.10 31.13 -41.03
CA ILE A 2 3.86 30.65 -39.84
C ILE A 2 3.13 30.85 -38.48
N ARG A 3 2.34 31.92 -38.32
CA ARG A 3 1.61 32.22 -37.06
C ARG A 3 0.56 31.17 -36.66
N ALA A 4 -0.06 30.50 -37.63
CA ALA A 4 -1.11 29.50 -37.38
C ALA A 4 -0.55 28.17 -36.82
N ILE A 5 0.65 27.78 -37.25
CA ILE A 5 1.30 26.53 -36.82
C ILE A 5 1.76 26.62 -35.36
N CYS A 6 2.28 27.79 -34.93
CA CYS A 6 2.72 28.02 -33.56
C CYS A 6 1.55 27.98 -32.55
N GLY A 7 0.40 28.56 -32.90
CA GLY A 7 -0.81 28.49 -32.07
C GLY A 7 -1.36 27.07 -31.93
N TYR A 8 -1.38 26.30 -33.02
CA TYR A 8 -1.87 24.91 -33.01
C TYR A 8 -0.98 23.97 -32.17
N VAL A 9 0.34 24.13 -32.23
CA VAL A 9 1.28 23.36 -31.41
C VAL A 9 1.14 23.69 -29.92
N SER A 10 0.90 24.96 -29.58
CA SER A 10 0.68 25.39 -28.19
C SER A 10 -0.64 24.86 -27.61
N VAL A 11 -1.74 24.90 -28.38
CA VAL A 11 -3.04 24.32 -27.97
C VAL A 11 -2.95 22.80 -27.80
N LYS A 12 -2.26 22.10 -28.70
CA LYS A 12 -2.06 20.65 -28.60
C LYS A 12 -1.16 20.26 -27.42
N ALA A 13 -0.19 21.10 -27.06
CA ALA A 13 0.63 20.91 -25.87
C ALA A 13 -0.16 21.14 -24.58
N MET A 14 -1.02 22.15 -24.53
CA MET A 14 -1.92 22.40 -23.40
C MET A 14 -2.93 21.27 -23.20
N ALA A 15 -3.55 20.78 -24.29
CA ALA A 15 -4.45 19.63 -24.24
C ALA A 15 -3.77 18.37 -23.67
N ARG A 16 -2.52 18.08 -24.06
CA ARG A 16 -1.75 16.96 -23.49
C ARG A 16 -1.43 17.13 -22.00
N ILE A 17 -1.20 18.36 -21.55
CA ILE A 17 -0.95 18.66 -20.13
C ILE A 17 -2.24 18.49 -19.32
N GLU A 18 -3.38 18.90 -19.87
CA GLU A 18 -4.70 18.75 -19.25
C GLU A 18 -5.14 17.27 -19.18
N ASP A 19 -4.89 16.50 -20.23
CA ASP A 19 -5.07 15.04 -20.25
C ASP A 19 -4.18 14.37 -19.17
N ALA A 20 -2.90 14.77 -19.09
CA ALA A 20 -1.97 14.24 -18.09
C ALA A 20 -2.41 14.60 -16.66
N ASN A 21 -2.91 15.82 -16.41
CA ASN A 21 -3.42 16.23 -15.10
C ASN A 21 -4.67 15.43 -14.70
N THR A 22 -5.55 15.15 -15.66
CA THR A 22 -6.74 14.30 -15.46
C THR A 22 -6.33 12.87 -15.12
N ASP A 23 -5.33 12.34 -15.82
CA ASP A 23 -4.77 11.02 -15.56
C ASP A 23 -4.07 10.94 -14.19
N ILE A 24 -3.31 11.97 -13.82
CA ILE A 24 -2.67 12.09 -12.49
C ILE A 24 -3.75 12.09 -11.39
N GLY A 25 -4.79 12.91 -11.52
CA GLY A 25 -5.88 12.97 -10.53
C GLY A 25 -6.61 11.63 -10.37
N ARG A 26 -6.82 10.90 -11.48
CA ARG A 26 -7.40 9.54 -11.45
C ARG A 26 -6.47 8.57 -10.71
N LEU A 27 -5.18 8.58 -11.01
CA LEU A 27 -4.19 7.70 -10.38
C LEU A 27 -4.03 7.97 -8.88
N GLU A 28 -4.07 9.24 -8.47
CA GLU A 28 -4.03 9.64 -7.05
C GLU A 28 -5.26 9.12 -6.29
N LEU A 29 -6.46 9.24 -6.87
CA LEU A 29 -7.70 8.74 -6.27
C LEU A 29 -7.65 7.21 -6.09
N GLU A 30 -7.20 6.49 -7.12
CA GLU A 30 -7.04 5.03 -7.04
C GLU A 30 -6.01 4.63 -5.98
N THR A 31 -4.87 5.32 -5.93
CA THR A 31 -3.81 5.06 -4.97
C THR A 31 -4.30 5.29 -3.55
N ARG A 32 -5.03 6.39 -3.32
CA ARG A 32 -5.63 6.68 -2.02
C ARG A 32 -6.67 5.63 -1.61
N ARG A 33 -7.53 5.19 -2.53
CA ARG A 33 -8.49 4.11 -2.28
C ARG A 33 -7.79 2.80 -1.90
N ARG A 34 -6.74 2.42 -2.64
CA ARG A 34 -5.94 1.22 -2.33
C ARG A 34 -5.29 1.33 -0.95
N HIS A 35 -4.75 2.49 -0.57
CA HIS A 35 -4.18 2.69 0.76
C HIS A 35 -5.23 2.55 1.87
N ILE A 36 -6.40 3.18 1.72
CA ILE A 36 -7.48 3.06 2.70
C ILE A 36 -7.90 1.60 2.88
N GLU A 37 -8.08 0.87 1.76
CA GLU A 37 -8.48 -0.53 1.81
C GLU A 37 -7.41 -1.41 2.46
N GLN A 38 -6.13 -1.20 2.12
CA GLN A 38 -5.01 -1.90 2.74
C GLN A 38 -4.90 -1.60 4.24
N SER A 39 -5.11 -0.35 4.65
CA SER A 39 -5.12 0.03 6.06
C SER A 39 -6.26 -0.63 6.82
N ARG A 40 -7.47 -0.65 6.24
CA ARG A 40 -8.65 -1.33 6.80
C ARG A 40 -8.39 -2.83 6.94
N GLN A 41 -7.93 -3.50 5.89
CA GLN A 41 -7.62 -4.92 5.92
C GLN A 41 -6.55 -5.24 6.98
N GLY A 42 -5.51 -4.41 7.08
CA GLY A 42 -4.49 -4.54 8.11
C GLY A 42 -5.02 -4.36 9.55
N GLN A 43 -6.04 -3.51 9.75
CA GLN A 43 -6.71 -3.37 11.04
C GLN A 43 -7.54 -4.61 11.38
N LEU A 44 -8.26 -5.19 10.41
CA LEU A 44 -9.05 -6.40 10.61
C LEU A 44 -8.19 -7.61 10.97
N ILE A 45 -7.04 -7.78 10.30
CA ILE A 45 -6.08 -8.84 10.64
C ILE A 45 -5.63 -8.71 12.09
N ARG A 46 -5.16 -7.53 12.51
CA ARG A 46 -4.70 -7.30 13.89
C ARG A 46 -5.81 -7.56 14.92
N ALA A 47 -7.01 -7.05 14.67
CA ALA A 47 -8.15 -7.28 15.56
C ALA A 47 -8.50 -8.77 15.67
N THR A 48 -8.39 -9.53 14.57
CA THR A 48 -8.64 -10.97 14.55
C THR A 48 -7.56 -11.73 15.34
N ASP A 49 -6.28 -11.38 15.14
CA ASP A 49 -5.14 -11.97 15.87
C ASP A 49 -5.24 -11.72 17.38
N GLU A 50 -5.57 -10.49 17.78
CA GLU A 50 -5.78 -10.12 19.19
C GLU A 50 -6.91 -10.95 19.82
N MET A 51 -8.05 -11.10 19.14
CA MET A 51 -9.16 -11.93 19.64
C MET A 51 -8.80 -13.42 19.73
N ILE A 52 -8.05 -13.96 18.76
CA ILE A 52 -7.56 -15.34 18.81
C ILE A 52 -6.69 -15.53 20.05
N ALA A 53 -5.75 -14.62 20.31
CA ALA A 53 -4.90 -14.67 21.50
C ALA A 53 -5.70 -14.60 22.81
N GLU A 54 -6.71 -13.74 22.89
CA GLU A 54 -7.61 -13.67 24.06
C GLU A 54 -8.41 -14.98 24.26
N LEU A 55 -8.89 -15.60 23.17
CA LEU A 55 -9.61 -16.88 23.23
C LEU A 55 -8.69 -18.03 23.63
N GLU A 56 -7.46 -18.06 23.12
CA GLU A 56 -6.44 -19.03 23.52
C GLU A 56 -6.14 -18.92 25.01
N GLU A 57 -6.01 -17.70 25.54
CA GLU A 57 -5.80 -17.48 26.97
C GLU A 57 -7.01 -17.97 27.80
N LEU A 58 -8.24 -17.71 27.34
CA LEU A 58 -9.45 -18.26 27.97
C LEU A 58 -9.46 -19.79 27.96
N ASN A 59 -9.05 -20.41 26.85
CA ASN A 59 -8.98 -21.86 26.71
C ASN A 59 -7.93 -22.46 27.67
N VAL A 60 -6.74 -21.85 27.76
CA VAL A 60 -5.68 -22.26 28.70
C VAL A 60 -6.14 -22.17 30.15
N ARG A 61 -6.96 -21.17 30.48
CA ARG A 61 -7.58 -21.03 31.82
C ARG A 61 -8.76 -21.99 32.06
N GLY A 62 -9.12 -22.81 31.07
CA GLY A 62 -10.21 -23.79 31.15
C GLY A 62 -11.61 -23.19 30.98
N SER A 63 -11.74 -21.98 30.42
CA SER A 63 -13.04 -21.38 30.13
C SER A 63 -13.57 -21.85 28.78
N ASP A 64 -14.69 -22.55 28.78
CA ASP A 64 -15.37 -22.98 27.53
C ASP A 64 -16.21 -21.85 26.91
N ARG A 65 -16.59 -20.81 27.67
CA ARG A 65 -17.51 -19.76 27.20
C ARG A 65 -16.80 -18.46 26.87
N VAL A 66 -17.23 -17.84 25.77
CA VAL A 66 -16.77 -16.52 25.32
C VAL A 66 -17.49 -15.42 26.12
N PRO A 67 -16.76 -14.49 26.77
CA PRO A 67 -17.35 -13.34 27.42
C PRO A 67 -18.17 -12.46 26.45
N ALA A 68 -19.26 -11.87 26.94
CA ALA A 68 -20.16 -11.07 26.10
C ALA A 68 -19.50 -9.84 25.46
N ALA A 69 -18.46 -9.27 26.10
CA ALA A 69 -17.68 -8.18 25.52
C ALA A 69 -16.89 -8.67 24.29
N LEU A 70 -16.17 -9.78 24.43
CA LEU A 70 -15.39 -10.39 23.35
C LEU A 70 -16.29 -10.85 22.20
N ARG A 71 -17.47 -11.41 22.51
CA ARG A 71 -18.45 -11.79 21.48
C ARG A 71 -18.95 -10.60 20.67
N ARG A 72 -19.30 -9.47 21.31
CA ARG A 72 -19.69 -8.24 20.59
C ARG A 72 -18.58 -7.69 19.72
N HIS A 73 -17.33 -7.80 20.20
CA HIS A 73 -16.17 -7.41 19.40
C HIS A 73 -16.04 -8.31 18.16
N ALA A 74 -16.17 -9.63 18.33
CA ALA A 74 -16.17 -10.58 17.22
C ALA A 74 -17.29 -10.27 16.21
N GLU A 75 -18.52 -10.01 16.68
CA GLU A 75 -19.64 -9.59 15.80
C GLU A 75 -19.29 -8.34 14.98
N ALA A 76 -18.67 -7.33 15.59
CA ALA A 76 -18.24 -6.12 14.89
C ALA A 76 -17.17 -6.42 13.82
N VAL A 77 -16.15 -7.22 14.16
CA VAL A 77 -15.07 -7.61 13.22
C VAL A 77 -15.64 -8.42 12.06
N LEU A 78 -16.46 -9.44 12.34
CA LEU A 78 -17.09 -10.28 11.32
C LEU A 78 -18.01 -9.48 10.40
N SER A 79 -18.75 -8.50 10.92
CA SER A 79 -19.59 -7.61 10.10
C SER A 79 -18.79 -6.68 9.17
N ALA A 80 -17.53 -6.41 9.52
CA ALA A 80 -16.63 -5.57 8.75
C ALA A 80 -15.82 -6.37 7.71
N LEU A 81 -15.94 -7.69 7.70
CA LEU A 81 -15.31 -8.54 6.69
C LEU A 81 -15.92 -8.29 5.30
N PRO A 82 -15.14 -8.57 4.25
CA PRO A 82 -15.68 -8.67 2.90
C PRO A 82 -16.79 -9.75 2.85
N PRO A 83 -17.81 -9.56 1.99
CA PRO A 83 -18.90 -10.52 1.86
C PRO A 83 -18.38 -11.88 1.37
N THR A 84 -18.94 -12.95 1.93
CA THR A 84 -18.63 -14.35 1.61
C THR A 84 -19.90 -15.12 1.26
N GLU A 85 -19.76 -16.25 0.57
CA GLU A 85 -20.89 -17.14 0.25
C GLU A 85 -21.54 -17.72 1.52
N GLU A 86 -20.71 -18.10 2.49
CA GLU A 86 -21.14 -18.53 3.82
C GLU A 86 -20.81 -17.44 4.84
N PRO A 87 -21.82 -16.81 5.47
CA PRO A 87 -21.59 -15.77 6.46
C PRO A 87 -20.97 -16.36 7.72
N LEU A 88 -19.92 -15.70 8.21
CA LEU A 88 -19.29 -16.04 9.47
C LEU A 88 -20.05 -15.40 10.64
N GLU A 89 -20.34 -16.21 11.66
CA GLU A 89 -21.13 -15.78 12.81
C GLU A 89 -20.38 -16.00 14.13
N ALA A 90 -20.51 -15.03 15.03
CA ALA A 90 -19.94 -15.12 16.36
C ALA A 90 -20.54 -16.31 17.15
N ARG A 91 -19.67 -17.07 17.83
CA ARG A 91 -20.06 -18.25 18.62
C ARG A 91 -19.92 -18.01 20.12
N TYR A 92 -20.59 -18.84 20.91
CA TYR A 92 -20.58 -18.72 22.38
C TYR A 92 -19.51 -19.56 23.05
N ARG A 93 -19.05 -20.62 22.37
CA ARG A 93 -17.99 -21.51 22.85
C ARG A 93 -16.64 -21.06 22.31
N VAL A 94 -15.60 -21.16 23.13
CA VAL A 94 -14.26 -20.67 22.79
C VAL A 94 -13.72 -21.38 21.55
N ASP A 95 -13.74 -22.72 21.51
CA ASP A 95 -13.26 -23.49 20.35
C ASP A 95 -13.99 -23.12 19.06
N ALA A 96 -15.33 -23.06 19.11
CA ALA A 96 -16.14 -22.69 17.96
C ALA A 96 -15.92 -21.24 17.51
N MET A 97 -15.61 -20.33 18.43
CA MET A 97 -15.25 -18.96 18.07
C MET A 97 -13.87 -18.90 17.43
N MET A 98 -12.88 -19.65 17.94
CA MET A 98 -11.55 -19.72 17.35
C MET A 98 -11.62 -20.25 15.91
N GLU A 99 -12.39 -21.30 15.64
CA GLU A 99 -12.60 -21.82 14.27
C GLU A 99 -13.13 -20.74 13.32
N VAL A 100 -14.12 -19.95 13.77
CA VAL A 100 -14.68 -18.84 12.98
C VAL A 100 -13.63 -17.75 12.72
N LEU A 101 -12.83 -17.40 13.73
CA LEU A 101 -11.79 -16.37 13.58
C LEU A 101 -10.62 -16.84 12.69
N TYR A 102 -10.23 -18.10 12.75
CA TYR A 102 -9.25 -18.64 11.80
C TYR A 102 -9.78 -18.61 10.36
N ARG A 103 -11.07 -18.92 10.16
CA ARG A 103 -11.70 -18.80 8.84
C ARG A 103 -11.74 -17.35 8.36
N ALA A 104 -12.04 -16.41 9.25
CA ALA A 104 -11.98 -14.97 8.95
C ALA A 104 -10.57 -14.54 8.54
N GLN A 105 -9.55 -14.99 9.25
CA GLN A 105 -8.15 -14.70 8.96
C GLN A 105 -7.72 -15.25 7.59
N GLU A 106 -8.14 -16.47 7.25
CA GLU A 106 -7.89 -17.08 5.95
C GLU A 106 -8.48 -16.24 4.80
N LEU A 107 -9.73 -15.78 4.94
CA LEU A 107 -10.39 -14.91 3.97
C LEU A 107 -9.63 -13.59 3.79
N LEU A 108 -9.21 -12.97 4.90
CA LEU A 108 -8.42 -11.75 4.87
C LEU A 108 -7.07 -11.97 4.17
N PHE A 109 -6.44 -13.12 4.32
CA PHE A 109 -5.17 -13.42 3.65
C PHE A 109 -5.34 -13.73 2.16
N GLN A 110 -6.42 -14.39 1.74
CA GLN A 110 -6.71 -14.64 0.33
C GLN A 110 -6.88 -13.34 -0.47
N GLN A 111 -7.41 -12.29 0.16
CA GLN A 111 -7.61 -10.98 -0.47
C GLN A 111 -6.37 -10.09 -0.44
N ARG A 112 -5.33 -10.45 0.33
CA ARG A 112 -4.12 -9.64 0.39
C ARG A 112 -3.45 -9.68 -1.00
N PRO A 113 -3.26 -8.53 -1.67
CA PRO A 113 -2.54 -8.51 -2.93
C PRO A 113 -1.18 -9.14 -2.68
N LYS A 114 -0.86 -10.22 -3.41
CA LYS A 114 0.48 -10.80 -3.41
C LYS A 114 1.42 -9.66 -3.75
N ILE A 115 2.14 -9.16 -2.74
CA ILE A 115 3.26 -8.27 -2.98
C ILE A 115 4.25 -9.16 -3.72
N LYS A 116 4.17 -9.20 -5.06
CA LYS A 116 5.32 -9.54 -5.87
C LYS A 116 6.37 -8.58 -5.34
N GLY A 117 7.36 -9.14 -4.64
CA GLY A 117 8.45 -8.36 -4.05
C GLY A 117 8.82 -7.32 -5.08
N ARG A 118 8.80 -6.05 -4.66
CA ARG A 118 9.28 -4.93 -5.48
C ARG A 118 10.52 -5.47 -6.17
N GLN A 119 10.44 -5.72 -7.48
CA GLN A 119 11.66 -5.76 -8.26
C GLN A 119 12.28 -4.42 -7.94
N ALA A 120 13.41 -4.46 -7.25
CA ALA A 120 14.21 -3.28 -7.01
C ALA A 120 14.26 -2.57 -8.36
N SER A 121 13.69 -1.37 -8.43
CA SER A 121 13.95 -0.49 -9.55
C SER A 121 15.47 -0.54 -9.72
N PRO A 122 16.01 -0.88 -10.91
CA PRO A 122 17.44 -0.71 -11.11
C PRO A 122 17.66 0.75 -10.75
N SER A 123 18.49 1.01 -9.74
CA SER A 123 18.85 2.35 -9.36
C SER A 123 19.54 2.94 -10.58
N GLY A 124 18.76 3.59 -11.43
CA GLY A 124 19.23 4.49 -12.45
C GLY A 124 19.76 5.69 -11.71
N THR A 125 20.95 5.55 -11.14
CA THR A 125 21.82 6.69 -10.92
C THR A 125 22.05 7.26 -12.32
N PRO A 126 21.56 8.46 -12.65
CA PRO A 126 21.94 9.08 -13.90
C PRO A 126 23.46 9.28 -13.86
N PRO A 127 24.22 8.84 -14.88
CA PRO A 127 25.64 9.16 -14.94
C PRO A 127 25.75 10.65 -15.24
N GLY A 128 26.02 11.43 -14.20
CA GLY A 128 26.18 12.86 -14.32
C GLY A 128 26.96 13.37 -13.13
N GLN A 129 28.17 13.87 -13.43
CA GLN A 129 28.99 14.80 -12.64
C GLN A 129 30.23 14.26 -11.90
N SER A 130 30.89 13.20 -12.40
CA SER A 130 32.24 12.82 -11.92
C SER A 130 33.37 13.07 -12.93
N GLU A 131 33.11 13.72 -14.08
CA GLU A 131 34.11 13.92 -15.15
C GLU A 131 34.33 15.40 -15.53
N LEU A 132 34.17 16.33 -14.58
CA LEU A 132 34.39 17.77 -14.84
C LEU A 132 35.36 18.44 -13.84
N THR A 133 36.30 17.68 -13.30
CA THR A 133 37.43 18.23 -12.51
C THR A 133 38.82 17.80 -13.01
N ALA A 134 38.92 17.12 -14.16
CA ALA A 134 40.20 16.65 -14.70
C ALA A 134 40.67 17.37 -15.99
N GLN A 135 40.04 18.49 -16.39
CA GLN A 135 40.35 19.15 -17.67
C GLN A 135 40.52 20.68 -17.65
N LEU A 136 40.85 21.28 -16.49
CA LEU A 136 41.33 22.66 -16.44
C LEU A 136 42.57 22.75 -15.54
N GLY A 137 43.70 22.29 -16.06
CA GLY A 137 44.98 22.37 -15.36
C GLY A 137 46.21 22.01 -16.19
N SER A 138 46.16 22.09 -17.53
CA SER A 138 47.37 22.03 -18.35
C SER A 138 47.35 23.13 -19.40
N GLY A 139 48.03 24.24 -19.09
CA GLY A 139 48.19 25.39 -19.98
C GLY A 139 49.37 26.24 -19.53
N ARG A 140 50.55 25.87 -20.02
CA ARG A 140 51.82 26.59 -19.83
C ARG A 140 51.69 28.08 -20.17
N PHE A 141 52.25 28.95 -19.34
CA PHE A 141 52.86 30.20 -19.79
C PHE A 141 54.29 30.31 -19.27
N ARG A 142 55.21 30.55 -20.21
CA ARG A 142 56.65 30.81 -20.01
C ARG A 142 56.89 32.29 -19.66
N ARG A 143 58.13 32.55 -19.21
CA ARG A 143 58.89 33.83 -19.17
C ARG A 143 58.65 34.68 -17.90
N THR A 144 59.60 35.38 -17.30
CA THR A 144 61.05 35.66 -17.47
C THR A 144 61.52 36.45 -16.23
N ALA A 145 62.79 36.30 -15.86
CA ALA A 145 63.70 37.29 -15.27
C ALA A 145 63.21 38.27 -14.17
N ALA A 146 63.85 38.20 -13.00
CA ALA A 146 64.67 39.27 -12.43
C ALA A 146 65.61 38.66 -11.38
#